data_AF-A0A1D8R038-F1
#
_entry.id   AF-A0A1D8R038-F1
#
_cell.length_a   1.000
_cell.length_b   1.000
_cell.length_c   1.000
_cell.angle_alpha   90.00
_cell.angle_beta   90.00
_cell.angle_gamma   90.00
#
_symmetry.space_group_name_H-M   'P 1'
#
loop_
_entity.id
_entity.type
_entity.pdbx_description
1 polymer ?
#
loop_
_entity_poly.entity_id
_entity_poly.type
_entity_poly.pdbx_seq_one_letter_code
_entity_poly.pdbx_strand_id
1 'polypeptide(L)'
;MLIRRPSGYSYRQKVPLPIRAFLGKRELWIALDTNDKALAKNRASAIYILTNKLFSELKIVSKELSQDENDIIRDIIDARFKPLFDEVIARYETELSNLKSQYQLMNAEHLFARIEQDDEFKKFAKDATDGVSKIQGLMKDIPDLDIRKKMTDIVGHFNNIESWTKPKEPQKSPLFSDASEAFILASSKGWKDSDFRAYRSSIKRFLECCGDKEIRLYTGADAGRFKSPFGNSL
;
A
#
# COMPACT_ATOMS: atom_id res chain seq x y z
N MET A 1 6.04 -4.00 15.58
CA MET A 1 5.26 -5.05 14.88
C MET A 1 4.24 -4.38 13.96
N LEU A 2 4.11 -4.84 12.72
CA LEU A 2 3.14 -4.32 11.75
C LEU A 2 1.85 -5.15 11.83
N ILE A 3 0.70 -4.48 12.00
CA ILE A 3 -0.62 -5.10 12.14
C ILE A 3 -1.54 -4.64 11.01
N ARG A 4 -2.22 -5.57 10.36
CA ARG A 4 -3.29 -5.25 9.40
C ARG A 4 -4.59 -5.02 10.16
N ARG A 5 -5.26 -3.89 9.92
CA ARG A 5 -6.61 -3.55 10.42
C ARG A 5 -7.55 -3.25 9.24
N PRO A 6 -8.88 -3.19 9.47
CA PRO A 6 -9.84 -2.86 8.41
C PRO A 6 -9.56 -1.51 7.73
N SER A 7 -9.13 -0.51 8.50
CA SER A 7 -8.85 0.85 8.02
C SER A 7 -7.45 1.03 7.41
N GLY A 8 -6.57 0.03 7.47
CA GLY A 8 -5.18 0.20 7.06
C GLY A 8 -4.19 -0.65 7.83
N TYR A 9 -2.91 -0.41 7.59
CA TYR A 9 -1.85 -0.92 8.45
C TYR A 9 -1.65 -0.04 9.69
N SER A 10 -1.27 -0.66 10.80
CA SER A 10 -0.91 0.00 12.05
C SER A 10 0.41 -0.54 12.57
N TYR A 11 1.21 0.33 13.15
CA TYR A 11 2.38 -0.03 13.91
C TYR A 11 2.01 -0.26 15.38
N ARG A 12 2.49 -1.37 15.94
CA ARG A 12 2.33 -1.75 17.35
C ARG A 12 3.69 -2.04 17.98
N GLN A 13 4.01 -1.43 19.12
CA GLN A 13 5.19 -1.78 19.92
C GLN A 13 4.86 -1.83 21.41
N LYS A 14 5.43 -2.79 22.11
CA LYS A 14 5.29 -2.93 23.57
C LYS A 14 6.14 -1.87 24.26
N VAL A 15 5.57 -1.21 25.27
CA VAL A 15 6.29 -0.24 26.11
C VAL A 15 7.16 -1.01 27.13
N PRO A 16 8.47 -0.73 27.23
CA PRO A 16 9.35 -1.31 28.24
C PRO A 16 8.85 -1.05 29.66
N LEU A 17 8.98 -2.05 30.55
CA LEU A 17 8.45 -2.01 31.92
C LEU A 17 8.83 -0.74 32.71
N PRO A 18 10.11 -0.29 32.73
CA PRO A 18 10.52 0.85 33.55
C PRO A 18 9.83 2.16 33.20
N ILE A 19 9.36 2.31 31.95
CA ILE A 19 8.80 3.56 31.44
C ILE A 19 7.27 3.53 31.29
N ARG A 20 6.61 2.44 31.68
CA ARG A 20 5.13 2.33 31.60
C ARG A 20 4.41 3.26 32.55
N ALA A 21 4.97 3.49 33.74
CA ALA A 21 4.38 4.39 34.73
C ALA A 21 4.31 5.82 34.18
N PHE A 22 5.39 6.27 33.53
CA PHE A 22 5.46 7.60 32.90
C PHE A 22 4.60 7.72 31.64
N LEU A 23 4.64 6.72 30.74
CA LEU A 23 3.84 6.74 29.50
C LEU A 23 2.35 6.46 29.70
N GLY A 24 1.95 5.92 30.87
CA GLY A 24 0.57 5.49 31.15
C GLY A 24 0.04 4.38 30.23
N LYS A 25 0.89 3.79 29.39
CA LYS A 25 0.53 2.86 28.32
C LYS A 25 1.40 1.62 28.37
N ARG A 26 0.79 0.46 28.10
CA ARG A 26 1.51 -0.82 27.96
C ARG A 26 1.99 -1.06 26.54
N GLU A 27 1.34 -0.43 25.57
CA GLU A 27 1.62 -0.56 24.14
C GLU A 27 1.36 0.76 23.41
N LEU A 28 2.13 1.01 22.36
CA LEU A 28 1.90 2.08 21.41
C LEU A 28 1.24 1.53 20.15
N TRP A 29 0.22 2.23 19.68
CA TRP A 29 -0.54 1.92 18.48
C TRP A 29 -0.58 3.16 17.59
N ILE A 30 -0.05 3.05 16.39
CA ILE A 30 0.06 4.17 15.45
C ILE A 30 -0.50 3.74 14.09
N ALA A 31 -1.56 4.39 13.64
CA ALA A 31 -2.08 4.19 12.29
C ALA A 31 -1.06 4.71 11.26
N LEU A 32 -0.86 3.93 10.19
CA LEU A 32 0.09 4.25 9.11
C LEU A 32 -0.58 4.87 7.89
N ASP A 33 -1.91 4.98 7.89
CA ASP A 33 -2.71 5.65 6.86
C ASP A 33 -2.38 5.17 5.44
N THR A 34 -2.22 3.85 5.31
CA THR A 34 -2.00 3.17 4.02
C THR A 34 -2.51 1.74 4.06
N ASN A 35 -2.98 1.27 2.90
CA ASN A 35 -3.34 -0.12 2.63
C ASN A 35 -2.24 -0.87 1.87
N ASP A 36 -1.20 -0.20 1.42
CA ASP A 36 -0.04 -0.83 0.78
C ASP A 36 0.94 -1.35 1.84
N LYS A 37 1.23 -2.65 1.76
CA LYS A 37 2.14 -3.35 2.66
C LYS A 37 3.58 -2.86 2.55
N ALA A 38 4.06 -2.52 1.35
CA ALA A 38 5.43 -2.07 1.13
C ALA A 38 5.62 -0.67 1.73
N LEU A 39 4.72 0.25 1.40
CA LEU A 39 4.69 1.59 2.00
C LEU A 39 4.49 1.53 3.52
N ALA A 40 3.64 0.63 4.02
CA ALA A 40 3.44 0.42 5.44
C ALA A 40 4.72 -0.04 6.17
N LYS A 41 5.53 -0.91 5.56
CA LYS A 41 6.82 -1.32 6.13
C LYS A 41 7.78 -0.14 6.25
N ASN A 42 7.87 0.70 5.22
CA ASN A 42 8.73 1.87 5.22
C ASN A 42 8.33 2.86 6.33
N ARG A 43 7.02 3.20 6.41
CA ARG A 43 6.49 4.08 7.45
C ARG A 43 6.69 3.50 8.86
N ALA A 44 6.44 2.20 9.03
CA ALA A 44 6.65 1.50 10.30
C ALA A 44 8.12 1.48 10.74
N SER A 45 9.07 1.40 9.80
CA SER A 45 10.51 1.43 10.09
C SER A 45 10.93 2.78 10.67
N ALA A 46 10.50 3.88 10.03
CA ALA A 46 10.79 5.23 10.51
C ALA A 46 10.19 5.48 11.91
N ILE A 47 8.93 5.09 12.11
CA ILE A 47 8.25 5.19 13.41
C ILE A 47 8.94 4.31 14.47
N TYR A 48 9.45 3.14 14.09
CA TYR A 48 10.21 2.28 14.99
C TYR A 48 11.50 2.96 15.47
N ILE A 49 12.25 3.61 14.59
CA ILE A 49 13.47 4.32 14.97
C ILE A 49 13.15 5.44 15.97
N LEU A 50 12.16 6.29 15.65
CA LEU A 50 11.72 7.37 16.53
C LEU A 50 11.25 6.84 17.89
N THR A 51 10.47 5.77 17.90
CA THR A 51 9.94 5.18 19.14
C THR A 51 11.04 4.58 20.01
N ASN A 52 12.08 3.96 19.42
CA ASN A 52 13.21 3.46 20.20
C ASN A 52 14.10 4.58 20.73
N LYS A 53 14.21 5.71 20.02
CA LYS A 53 14.89 6.91 20.52
C LYS A 53 14.18 7.44 21.78
N LEU A 54 12.86 7.62 21.70
CA LEU A 54 12.02 7.97 22.85
C LEU A 54 12.26 7.00 24.03
N PHE A 55 12.16 5.69 23.80
CA PHE A 55 12.34 4.71 24.87
C PHE A 55 13.73 4.75 25.49
N SER A 56 14.76 5.05 24.72
CA SER A 56 16.14 5.16 25.22
C SER A 56 16.30 6.39 26.09
N GLU A 57 15.79 7.54 25.66
CA GLU A 57 15.80 8.79 26.43
C GLU A 57 15.03 8.62 27.75
N LEU A 58 13.82 8.09 27.70
CA LEU A 58 13.01 7.85 28.89
C LEU A 58 13.63 6.84 29.85
N LYS A 59 14.37 5.84 29.33
CA LYS A 59 15.07 4.86 30.16
C LYS A 59 16.27 5.47 30.88
N ILE A 60 17.02 6.37 30.23
CA ILE A 60 18.12 7.10 30.86
C ILE A 60 17.55 7.94 32.01
N VAL A 61 16.52 8.74 31.73
CA VAL A 61 15.86 9.56 32.76
C VAL A 61 15.37 8.66 33.90
N SER A 62 14.60 7.62 33.63
CA SER A 62 14.12 6.69 34.68
C SER A 62 15.24 6.05 35.51
N LYS A 63 16.38 5.69 34.91
CA LYS A 63 17.50 5.06 35.61
C LYS A 63 18.21 6.02 36.55
N GLU A 64 18.46 7.26 36.11
CA GLU A 64 19.08 8.29 36.95
C GLU A 64 18.21 8.62 38.17
N LEU A 65 16.89 8.50 38.04
CA LEU A 65 15.92 8.80 39.12
C LEU A 65 15.70 7.66 40.12
N SER A 66 16.08 6.43 39.78
CA SER A 66 15.82 5.23 40.60
C SER A 66 16.94 4.92 41.61
N GLN A 67 17.96 5.78 41.75
CA GLN A 67 19.17 5.50 42.55
C GLN A 67 18.95 5.54 44.07
N ASP A 68 17.78 5.98 44.56
CA ASP A 68 17.49 6.06 46.00
C ASP A 68 16.44 5.01 46.41
N GLU A 69 16.71 4.28 47.51
CA GLU A 69 15.89 3.16 48.01
C GLU A 69 14.67 3.63 48.83
N ASN A 70 14.52 4.94 49.04
CA ASN A 70 13.48 5.49 49.90
C ASN A 70 12.21 5.86 49.09
N ASP A 71 11.09 5.17 49.37
CA ASP A 71 9.84 5.33 48.62
C ASP A 71 9.27 6.76 48.66
N ILE A 72 9.48 7.51 49.76
CA ILE A 72 9.08 8.93 49.86
C ILE A 72 9.92 9.80 48.92
N ILE A 73 11.21 9.49 48.80
CA ILE A 73 12.13 10.21 47.90
C ILE A 73 11.77 9.89 46.45
N ARG A 74 11.39 8.65 46.13
CA ARG A 74 10.89 8.27 44.80
C ARG A 74 9.64 9.05 44.38
N ASP A 75 8.64 9.15 45.24
CA ASP A 75 7.40 9.89 44.90
C ASP A 75 7.67 11.39 44.66
N ILE A 76 8.57 12.00 45.45
CA ILE A 76 8.96 13.40 45.30
C ILE A 76 9.78 13.61 44.02
N ILE A 77 10.69 12.68 43.71
CA ILE A 77 11.48 12.69 42.48
C ILE A 77 10.56 12.54 41.27
N ASP A 78 9.67 11.56 41.26
CA ASP A 78 8.72 11.33 40.17
C ASP A 78 7.85 12.56 39.89
N ALA A 79 7.38 13.26 40.93
CA ALA A 79 6.63 14.51 40.77
C ALA A 79 7.48 15.65 40.17
N ARG A 80 8.75 15.77 40.55
CA ARG A 80 9.66 16.83 40.06
C ARG A 80 10.11 16.64 38.62
N PHE A 81 10.28 15.39 38.19
CA PHE A 81 10.76 15.07 36.84
C PHE A 81 9.64 14.84 35.83
N LYS A 82 8.39 14.74 36.28
CA LYS A 82 7.21 14.67 35.40
C LYS A 82 7.20 15.71 34.26
N PRO A 83 7.52 17.01 34.49
CA PRO A 83 7.59 17.98 33.39
C PRO A 83 8.64 17.64 32.31
N LEU A 84 9.76 17.02 32.69
CA LEU A 84 10.80 16.58 31.75
C LEU A 84 10.31 15.39 30.91
N PHE A 85 9.62 14.44 31.53
CA PHE A 85 8.96 13.34 30.81
C PHE A 85 7.92 13.88 29.82
N ASP A 86 7.10 14.84 30.26
CA ASP A 86 6.08 15.47 29.41
C ASP A 86 6.72 16.20 28.22
N GLU A 87 7.86 16.89 28.40
CA GLU A 87 8.60 17.55 27.32
C GLU A 87 9.14 16.54 26.30
N VAL A 88 9.74 15.44 26.76
CA VAL A 88 10.28 14.38 25.88
C VAL A 88 9.15 13.72 25.08
N ILE A 89 8.01 13.46 25.72
CA ILE A 89 6.81 12.91 25.07
C ILE A 89 6.26 13.91 24.04
N ALA A 90 6.16 15.20 24.38
CA ALA A 90 5.66 16.23 23.48
C ALA A 90 6.55 16.39 22.22
N ARG A 91 7.87 16.29 22.36
CA ARG A 91 8.80 16.25 21.22
C ARG A 91 8.55 15.05 20.32
N TYR A 92 8.40 13.86 20.89
CA TYR A 92 8.08 12.65 20.13
C TYR A 92 6.74 12.78 19.37
N GLU A 93 5.71 13.31 20.01
CA GLU A 93 4.40 13.53 19.37
C GLU A 93 4.50 14.54 18.21
N THR A 94 5.31 15.58 18.37
CA THR A 94 5.60 16.55 17.32
C THR A 94 6.35 15.92 16.14
N GLU A 95 7.41 15.16 16.40
CA GLU A 95 8.16 14.44 15.37
C GLU A 95 7.29 13.43 14.62
N LEU A 96 6.43 12.71 15.35
CA LEU A 96 5.48 11.76 14.77
C LEU A 96 4.45 12.46 13.87
N SER A 97 3.93 13.61 14.30
CA SER A 97 3.01 14.43 13.51
C SER A 97 3.68 14.92 12.21
N ASN A 98 4.89 15.47 12.31
CA ASN A 98 5.66 15.95 11.15
C ASN A 98 5.91 14.82 10.14
N LEU A 99 6.27 13.63 10.61
CA LEU A 99 6.49 12.46 9.77
C LEU A 99 5.21 12.04 9.04
N LYS A 100 4.06 12.09 9.72
CA LYS A 100 2.76 11.82 9.08
C LYS A 100 2.43 12.85 8.00
N SER A 101 2.65 14.13 8.26
CA SER A 101 2.43 15.20 7.27
C SER A 101 3.31 15.01 6.03
N GLN A 102 4.58 14.63 6.19
CA GLN A 102 5.47 14.30 5.07
C GLN A 102 4.92 13.15 4.22
N TYR A 103 4.40 12.10 4.85
CA TYR A 103 3.80 10.98 4.14
C TYR A 103 2.53 11.35 3.38
N GLN A 104 1.74 12.29 3.90
CA GLN A 104 0.56 12.81 3.20
C GLN A 104 0.99 13.66 2.00
N LEU A 105 1.99 14.52 2.16
CA LEU A 105 2.52 15.36 1.08
C LEU A 105 3.08 14.50 -0.06
N MET A 106 3.94 13.52 0.24
CA MET A 106 4.52 12.62 -0.76
C MET A 106 3.44 11.84 -1.54
N ASN A 107 2.37 11.42 -0.84
CA ASN A 107 1.23 10.78 -1.49
C ASN A 107 0.49 11.75 -2.42
N ALA A 108 0.29 13.00 -1.99
CA ALA A 108 -0.37 14.03 -2.80
C ALA A 108 0.47 14.38 -4.03
N GLU A 109 1.78 14.57 -3.89
CA GLU A 109 2.71 14.82 -4.99
C GLU A 109 2.68 13.71 -6.04
N HIS A 110 2.71 12.44 -5.60
CA HIS A 110 2.60 11.31 -6.52
C HIS A 110 1.25 11.29 -7.27
N LEU A 111 0.15 11.68 -6.61
CA LEU A 111 -1.16 11.78 -7.27
C LEU A 111 -1.19 12.94 -8.27
N PHE A 112 -0.63 14.10 -7.91
CA PHE A 112 -0.52 15.25 -8.81
C PHE A 112 0.33 14.96 -10.04
N ALA A 113 1.51 14.34 -9.87
CA ALA A 113 2.37 13.96 -10.98
C ALA A 113 1.66 13.01 -11.96
N ARG A 114 0.81 12.12 -11.46
CA ARG A 114 0.02 11.22 -12.31
C ARG A 114 -1.08 11.98 -13.07
N ILE A 115 -1.75 12.93 -12.43
CA ILE A 115 -2.78 13.75 -13.07
C ILE A 115 -2.16 14.63 -14.16
N GLU A 116 -1.01 15.25 -13.88
CA GLU A 116 -0.28 16.08 -14.84
C GLU A 116 0.15 15.26 -16.06
N GLN A 117 0.71 14.06 -15.86
CA GLN A 117 1.01 13.13 -16.95
C GLN A 117 -0.24 12.75 -17.77
N ASP A 118 -1.36 12.48 -17.11
CA ASP A 118 -2.61 12.13 -17.78
C ASP A 118 -3.16 13.31 -18.62
N ASP A 119 -3.03 14.55 -18.14
CA ASP A 119 -3.49 15.75 -18.85
C ASP A 119 -2.57 16.13 -20.02
N GLU A 120 -1.25 16.04 -19.84
CA GLU A 120 -0.29 16.18 -20.94
C GLU A 120 -0.53 15.12 -22.02
N PHE A 121 -0.81 13.88 -21.62
CA PHE A 121 -1.15 12.80 -22.54
C PHE A 121 -2.43 13.10 -23.31
N LYS A 122 -3.51 13.53 -22.65
CA LYS A 122 -4.77 13.89 -23.33
C LYS A 122 -4.57 15.01 -24.35
N LYS A 123 -3.75 16.01 -24.00
CA LYS A 123 -3.41 17.11 -24.91
C LYS A 123 -2.67 16.59 -26.14
N PHE A 124 -1.62 15.78 -25.94
CA PHE A 124 -0.89 15.16 -27.03
C PHE A 124 -1.79 14.30 -27.94
N ALA A 125 -2.62 13.43 -27.35
CA ALA A 125 -3.52 12.56 -28.10
C ALA A 125 -4.53 13.37 -28.94
N LYS A 126 -5.05 14.47 -28.38
CA LYS A 126 -5.93 15.38 -29.10
C LYS A 126 -5.21 16.06 -30.27
N ASP A 127 -4.02 16.61 -30.03
CA ASP A 127 -3.24 17.29 -31.07
C ASP A 127 -2.85 16.34 -32.21
N ALA A 128 -2.51 15.09 -31.88
CA ALA A 128 -2.23 14.04 -32.86
C ALA A 128 -3.48 13.68 -33.67
N THR A 129 -4.64 13.52 -33.02
CA THR A 129 -5.92 13.22 -33.69
C THR A 129 -6.37 14.36 -34.60
N ASP A 130 -6.23 15.61 -34.17
CA ASP A 130 -6.54 16.79 -34.97
C ASP A 130 -5.59 16.90 -36.18
N GLY A 131 -4.31 16.60 -35.99
CA GLY A 131 -3.30 16.53 -37.06
C GLY A 131 -3.63 15.47 -38.11
N VAL A 132 -3.96 14.25 -37.66
CA VAL A 132 -4.38 13.15 -38.54
C VAL A 132 -5.65 13.52 -39.33
N SER A 133 -6.64 14.12 -38.67
CA SER A 133 -7.90 14.54 -39.31
C SER A 133 -7.66 15.58 -40.41
N LYS A 134 -6.73 16.53 -40.19
CA LYS A 134 -6.32 17.52 -41.21
C LYS A 134 -5.64 16.86 -42.41
N ILE A 135 -4.72 15.92 -42.17
CA ILE A 135 -4.05 15.16 -43.24
C ILE A 135 -5.08 14.39 -44.06
N GLN A 136 -6.04 13.74 -43.39
CA GLN A 136 -7.10 12.98 -44.05
C GLN A 136 -8.03 13.87 -44.89
N GLY A 137 -8.29 15.10 -44.45
CA GLY A 137 -9.00 16.12 -45.22
C GLY A 137 -8.24 16.53 -46.49
N LEU A 138 -6.94 16.82 -46.37
CA LEU A 138 -6.08 17.18 -47.51
C LEU A 138 -5.89 16.03 -48.52
N MET A 139 -5.96 14.78 -48.06
CA MET A 139 -5.89 13.59 -48.92
C MET A 139 -7.10 13.42 -49.85
N LYS A 140 -8.25 14.02 -49.52
CA LYS A 140 -9.50 13.83 -50.29
C LYS A 140 -9.40 14.34 -51.72
N ASP A 141 -8.48 15.27 -51.98
CA ASP A 141 -8.31 15.98 -53.25
C ASP A 141 -7.08 15.53 -54.07
N ILE A 142 -6.25 14.60 -53.57
CA ILE A 142 -5.04 14.11 -54.29
C ILE A 142 -5.42 12.97 -55.24
N PRO A 143 -5.16 13.03 -56.57
CA PRO A 143 -5.61 12.02 -57.52
C PRO A 143 -4.78 10.72 -57.53
N ASP A 144 -3.55 10.73 -57.00
CA ASP A 144 -2.64 9.57 -57.04
C ASP A 144 -2.99 8.53 -55.95
N LEU A 145 -3.34 7.32 -56.41
CA LEU A 145 -3.78 6.20 -55.58
C LEU A 145 -2.65 5.59 -54.74
N ASP A 146 -1.40 5.63 -55.22
CA ASP A 146 -0.26 4.99 -54.53
C ASP A 146 0.25 5.87 -53.38
N ILE A 147 0.23 7.19 -53.57
CA ILE A 147 0.49 8.18 -52.51
C ILE A 147 -0.62 8.13 -51.45
N ARG A 148 -1.89 8.01 -51.88
CA ARG A 148 -3.01 7.81 -50.94
C ARG A 148 -2.81 6.57 -50.09
N LYS A 149 -2.42 5.44 -50.68
CA LYS A 149 -2.26 4.17 -49.96
C LYS A 149 -1.13 4.25 -48.91
N LYS A 150 0.06 4.71 -49.30
CA LYS A 150 1.21 4.88 -48.39
C LYS A 150 0.93 5.86 -47.25
N MET A 151 0.22 6.96 -47.52
CA MET A 151 -0.17 7.91 -46.47
C MET A 151 -1.33 7.39 -45.60
N THR A 152 -2.23 6.56 -46.13
CA THR A 152 -3.27 5.88 -45.32
C THR A 152 -2.62 4.91 -44.33
N ASP A 153 -1.55 4.21 -44.73
CA ASP A 153 -0.79 3.34 -43.84
C ASP A 153 -0.10 4.16 -42.72
N ILE A 154 0.53 5.30 -43.05
CA ILE A 154 1.12 6.22 -42.06
C ILE A 154 0.06 6.74 -41.09
N VAL A 155 -1.11 7.17 -41.58
CA VAL A 155 -2.24 7.59 -40.75
C VAL A 155 -2.77 6.43 -39.88
N GLY A 156 -2.81 5.22 -40.41
CA GLY A 156 -3.14 4.00 -39.65
C GLY A 156 -2.14 3.71 -38.52
N HIS A 157 -0.85 3.96 -38.74
CA HIS A 157 0.18 3.90 -37.70
C HIS A 157 -0.02 4.96 -36.60
N PHE A 158 -0.41 6.19 -36.96
CA PHE A 158 -0.72 7.25 -36.00
C PHE A 158 -2.02 7.01 -35.21
N ASN A 159 -3.06 6.46 -35.84
CA ASN A 159 -4.30 6.06 -35.17
C ASN A 159 -4.09 4.93 -34.15
N ASN A 160 -2.97 4.19 -34.26
CA ASN A 160 -2.54 3.19 -33.27
C ASN A 160 -1.69 3.77 -32.13
N ILE A 161 -1.49 5.09 -32.01
CA ILE A 161 -0.69 5.69 -30.92
C ILE A 161 -1.15 5.24 -29.52
N GLU A 162 -2.44 4.98 -29.32
CA GLU A 162 -2.97 4.41 -28.07
C GLU A 162 -2.34 3.06 -27.70
N SER A 163 -1.96 2.22 -28.66
CA SER A 163 -1.40 0.89 -28.37
C SER A 163 0.09 0.91 -27.98
N TRP A 164 0.83 1.96 -28.39
CA TRP A 164 2.28 2.07 -28.15
C TRP A 164 2.62 2.94 -26.94
N THR A 165 1.66 3.72 -26.44
CA THR A 165 1.89 4.73 -25.40
C THR A 165 0.95 4.62 -24.19
N LYS A 166 -0.01 3.68 -24.20
CA LYS A 166 -0.76 3.32 -22.98
C LYS A 166 0.21 2.96 -21.85
N PRO A 167 0.05 3.48 -20.62
CA PRO A 167 0.75 2.93 -19.47
C PRO A 167 0.44 1.43 -19.43
N LYS A 168 1.48 0.57 -19.43
CA LYS A 168 1.36 -0.88 -19.55
C LYS A 168 0.13 -1.36 -18.78
N GLU A 169 -0.90 -1.80 -19.51
CA GLU A 169 -2.04 -2.47 -18.89
C GLU A 169 -1.46 -3.62 -18.03
N PRO A 170 -1.99 -3.84 -16.81
CA PRO A 170 -1.46 -4.85 -15.91
C PRO A 170 -1.36 -6.16 -16.69
N GLN A 171 -0.13 -6.70 -16.86
CA GLN A 171 0.07 -7.79 -17.83
C GLN A 171 -0.96 -8.89 -17.59
N LYS A 172 -1.61 -9.35 -18.67
CA LYS A 172 -2.59 -10.42 -18.60
C LYS A 172 -2.02 -11.60 -17.82
N SER A 173 -2.77 -12.03 -16.82
CA SER A 173 -2.43 -13.21 -16.03
C SER A 173 -3.42 -14.32 -16.33
N PRO A 174 -3.02 -15.60 -16.23
CA PRO A 174 -3.96 -16.69 -16.39
C PRO A 174 -5.16 -16.53 -15.44
N LEU A 175 -6.29 -17.14 -15.79
CA LEU A 175 -7.43 -17.22 -14.89
C LEU A 175 -7.01 -17.91 -13.59
N PHE A 176 -7.65 -17.54 -12.50
CA PHE A 176 -7.32 -18.09 -11.19
C PHE A 176 -7.59 -19.59 -11.14
N SER A 177 -8.63 -20.07 -11.83
CA SER A 177 -8.86 -21.51 -12.02
C SER A 177 -7.63 -22.21 -12.63
N ASP A 178 -7.17 -21.76 -13.80
CA ASP A 178 -6.03 -22.33 -14.51
C ASP A 178 -4.74 -22.31 -13.68
N ALA A 179 -4.46 -21.17 -13.03
CA ALA A 179 -3.26 -21.01 -12.24
C ALA A 179 -3.28 -21.83 -10.94
N SER A 180 -4.47 -21.99 -10.34
CA SER A 180 -4.63 -22.79 -9.13
C SER A 180 -4.48 -24.28 -9.40
N GLU A 181 -4.96 -24.77 -10.55
CA GLU A 181 -4.73 -26.15 -10.99
C GLU A 181 -3.25 -26.38 -11.33
N ALA A 182 -2.61 -25.45 -12.04
CA ALA A 182 -1.16 -25.51 -12.28
C ALA A 182 -0.35 -25.53 -10.96
N PHE A 183 -0.77 -24.73 -9.98
CA PHE A 183 -0.15 -24.73 -8.64
C PHE A 183 -0.35 -26.06 -7.92
N ILE A 184 -1.55 -26.64 -7.93
CA ILE A 184 -1.82 -27.95 -7.34
C ILE A 184 -0.90 -28.98 -7.99
N LEU A 185 -0.87 -29.06 -9.32
CA LEU A 185 -0.06 -30.04 -10.05
C LEU A 185 1.45 -29.88 -9.77
N ALA A 186 1.94 -28.64 -9.65
CA ALA A 186 3.35 -28.37 -9.37
C ALA A 186 3.73 -28.61 -7.89
N SER A 187 2.80 -28.36 -6.97
CA SER A 187 3.08 -28.32 -5.52
C SER A 187 2.66 -29.59 -4.78
N SER A 188 1.95 -30.50 -5.44
CA SER A 188 1.33 -31.65 -4.80
C SER A 188 2.25 -32.84 -4.52
N LYS A 189 3.56 -32.67 -4.70
CA LYS A 189 4.51 -33.76 -4.43
C LYS A 189 4.50 -34.07 -2.93
N GLY A 190 3.94 -35.23 -2.57
CA GLY A 190 3.82 -35.70 -1.18
C GLY A 190 2.49 -35.34 -0.49
N TRP A 191 1.51 -34.79 -1.20
CA TRP A 191 0.19 -34.50 -0.63
C TRP A 191 -0.64 -35.78 -0.51
N LYS A 192 -1.47 -35.87 0.54
CA LYS A 192 -2.48 -36.92 0.66
C LYS A 192 -3.70 -36.58 -0.18
N ASP A 193 -4.45 -37.59 -0.61
CA ASP A 193 -5.66 -37.40 -1.42
C ASP A 193 -6.73 -36.51 -0.75
N SER A 194 -6.76 -36.49 0.59
CA SER A 194 -7.58 -35.55 1.37
C SER A 194 -7.17 -34.09 1.15
N ASP A 195 -5.88 -33.81 1.00
CA ASP A 195 -5.33 -32.47 0.86
C ASP A 195 -5.66 -31.90 -0.52
N PHE A 196 -5.59 -32.74 -1.56
CA PHE A 196 -6.05 -32.39 -2.91
C PHE A 196 -7.53 -32.00 -2.93
N ARG A 197 -8.38 -32.81 -2.30
CA ARG A 197 -9.82 -32.57 -2.24
C ARG A 197 -10.17 -31.31 -1.45
N ALA A 198 -9.49 -31.08 -0.32
CA ALA A 198 -9.67 -29.88 0.48
C ALA A 198 -9.26 -28.60 -0.27
N TYR A 199 -8.12 -28.63 -0.96
CA TYR A 199 -7.67 -27.49 -1.77
C TYR A 199 -8.61 -27.20 -2.94
N ARG A 200 -8.99 -28.21 -3.73
CA ARG A 200 -9.92 -28.03 -4.84
C ARG A 200 -11.30 -27.54 -4.39
N SER A 201 -11.81 -28.07 -3.28
CA SER A 201 -13.07 -27.60 -2.71
C SER A 201 -13.00 -26.13 -2.28
N SER A 202 -11.89 -25.72 -1.67
CA SER A 202 -11.67 -24.33 -1.26
C SER A 202 -11.56 -23.38 -2.44
N ILE A 203 -10.85 -23.77 -3.49
CA ILE A 203 -10.71 -23.01 -4.74
C ILE A 203 -12.06 -22.88 -5.45
N LYS A 204 -12.81 -23.98 -5.59
CA LYS A 204 -14.14 -23.98 -6.21
C LYS A 204 -15.09 -23.00 -5.49
N ARG A 205 -15.11 -23.03 -4.16
CA ARG A 205 -15.96 -22.15 -3.36
C ARG A 205 -15.52 -20.68 -3.44
N PHE A 206 -14.23 -20.43 -3.59
CA PHE A 206 -13.70 -19.09 -3.83
C PHE A 206 -14.16 -18.54 -5.19
N LEU A 207 -14.08 -19.36 -6.24
CA LEU A 207 -14.57 -19.02 -7.58
C LEU A 207 -16.08 -18.77 -7.61
N GLU A 208 -16.88 -19.58 -6.90
CA GLU A 208 -18.33 -19.38 -6.76
C GLU A 208 -18.67 -18.04 -6.10
N CYS A 209 -17.88 -17.58 -5.13
CA CYS A 209 -18.12 -16.32 -4.42
C CYS A 209 -17.60 -15.08 -5.17
N CYS A 210 -16.45 -15.19 -5.84
CA CYS A 210 -15.72 -14.04 -6.38
C CYS A 210 -15.76 -13.93 -7.92
N GLY A 211 -16.24 -14.99 -8.58
CA GLY A 211 -16.17 -15.19 -10.02
C GLY A 211 -14.75 -15.54 -10.48
N ASP A 212 -14.62 -16.27 -11.58
CA ASP A 212 -13.31 -16.56 -12.16
C ASP A 212 -12.81 -15.37 -12.99
N LYS A 213 -11.60 -14.91 -12.67
CA LYS A 213 -10.96 -13.72 -13.24
C LYS A 213 -9.47 -13.97 -13.35
N GLU A 214 -8.76 -13.11 -14.06
CA GLU A 214 -7.31 -13.13 -14.06
C GLU A 214 -6.77 -12.91 -12.63
N ILE A 215 -5.72 -13.64 -12.23
CA ILE A 215 -5.17 -13.58 -10.86
C ILE A 215 -4.92 -12.14 -10.39
N ARG A 216 -4.40 -11.29 -11.28
CA ARG A 216 -4.03 -9.90 -10.96
C ARG A 216 -5.22 -8.98 -10.75
N LEU A 217 -6.42 -9.40 -11.15
CA LEU A 217 -7.65 -8.64 -10.96
C LEU A 217 -8.33 -8.92 -9.61
N TYR A 218 -7.89 -9.94 -8.87
CA TYR A 218 -8.35 -10.16 -7.51
C TYR A 218 -7.74 -9.15 -6.55
N THR A 219 -8.61 -8.58 -5.73
CA THR A 219 -8.25 -7.56 -4.75
C THR A 219 -8.55 -8.03 -3.33
N GLY A 220 -8.17 -7.23 -2.34
CA GLY A 220 -8.54 -7.48 -0.94
C GLY A 220 -10.06 -7.50 -0.70
N ALA A 221 -10.85 -6.88 -1.59
CA ALA A 221 -12.31 -6.92 -1.51
C ALA A 221 -12.87 -8.32 -1.83
N ASP A 222 -12.30 -9.02 -2.82
CA ASP A 222 -12.69 -10.39 -3.17
C ASP A 222 -12.36 -11.36 -2.03
N ALA A 223 -11.19 -11.21 -1.40
CA ALA A 223 -10.83 -11.97 -0.21
C ALA A 223 -11.75 -11.69 0.99
N GLY A 224 -12.22 -10.44 1.14
CA GLY A 224 -13.21 -10.06 2.15
C GLY A 224 -14.58 -10.69 1.88
N ARG A 225 -15.02 -10.72 0.62
CA ARG A 225 -16.28 -11.38 0.20
C ARG A 225 -16.23 -12.86 0.47
N PHE A 226 -15.13 -13.54 0.16
CA PHE A 226 -14.99 -14.95 0.47
C PHE A 226 -15.03 -15.25 1.96
N LYS A 227 -14.52 -14.36 2.83
CA LYS A 227 -14.54 -14.55 4.30
C LYS A 227 -15.87 -14.21 4.96
N SER A 228 -16.67 -13.31 4.36
CA SER A 228 -17.91 -12.81 4.96
C SER A 228 -18.95 -13.92 5.26
N PRO A 229 -19.15 -14.94 4.40
CA PRO A 229 -20.01 -16.09 4.70
C PRO A 229 -19.54 -16.98 5.87
N PHE A 230 -18.30 -16.83 6.35
CA PHE A 230 -17.69 -17.67 7.39
C PHE A 230 -17.46 -16.92 8.70
N GLY A 231 -17.85 -15.64 8.78
CA GLY A 231 -17.57 -14.75 9.92
C GLY A 231 -18.59 -14.78 11.07
N ASN A 232 -19.65 -15.59 10.97
CA ASN A 232 -20.68 -15.72 12.02
C ASN A 232 -20.75 -17.13 12.64
N SER A 233 -19.61 -17.80 12.76
CA SER A 233 -19.47 -18.95 13.64
C SER A 233 -18.01 -19.06 14.08
N LEU A 234 -17.66 -18.28 15.10
CA LEU A 234 -16.74 -18.57 16.22
C LEU A 234 -16.41 -17.28 16.96
#